data_AF-A0A226D504-F1
#
_entry.id   AF-A0A226D504-F1
#
_cell.length_a   1.000
_cell.length_b   1.000
_cell.length_c   1.000
_cell.angle_alpha   90.00
_cell.angle_beta   90.00
_cell.angle_gamma   90.00
#
_symmetry.space_group_name_H-M   'P 1'
#
loop_
_entity.id
_entity.type
_entity.pdbx_description
1 polymer ?
#
loop_
_entity_poly.entity_id
_entity_poly.type
_entity_poly.pdbx_seq_one_letter_code
_entity_poly.pdbx_strand_id
1 'polypeptide(L)'
;MPVNHPKYKHFRRFAYICPVIVIPLLTWRCFTFYTNPGNEDLFAVLATHMALALTVVIIPYGSFAISPRGLKKFIHCCNATIQIGKRFNMSIPAQLNLQGKKSINQAISAITTTADVFFLLIDYIFPLLIVFTCFTKYSPAYTLLRSIYNFEQDGGLFTATIQIGSGIAISFAAMITLSGCTLCVIITGFGLIVLYLWTLFIIPQDEETKARKILIPPYFFDRILIHNSLKIMAIFHIELCRAFVISRLHHLCAVVVSSGCLYYILVSSTRGGESVFLVTATSLIIIGVMTFVELFAIYFMSNAVTTSKQFLHRVGYIYGTHKYAARVLKGLLPNSMNLEFITSLCTLVNGIEMNYFLNYVERVTDNAITLLFASK
;
A
#
# COMPACT_ATOMS: atom_id res chain seq x y z
N MET A 1 -17.78 -11.13 14.37
CA MET A 1 -18.01 -11.36 15.81
C MET A 1 -18.56 -10.11 16.46
N PRO A 2 -19.54 -10.20 17.38
CA PRO A 2 -20.02 -9.03 18.11
C PRO A 2 -18.89 -8.41 18.94
N VAL A 3 -18.90 -7.08 19.09
CA VAL A 3 -17.86 -6.30 19.82
C VAL A 3 -17.66 -6.79 21.26
N ASN A 4 -18.70 -7.35 21.87
CA ASN A 4 -18.67 -7.85 23.25
C ASN A 4 -18.24 -9.32 23.36
N HIS A 5 -17.88 -9.97 22.25
CA HIS A 5 -17.45 -11.36 22.28
C HIS A 5 -16.12 -11.51 23.07
N PRO A 6 -16.01 -12.45 24.01
CA PRO A 6 -14.83 -12.58 24.88
C PRO A 6 -13.54 -12.77 24.07
N LYS A 7 -13.56 -13.60 23.02
CA LYS A 7 -12.40 -13.79 22.12
C LYS A 7 -11.88 -12.48 21.51
N TYR A 8 -12.78 -11.58 21.11
CA TYR A 8 -12.39 -10.28 20.56
C TYR A 8 -11.78 -9.37 21.64
N LYS A 9 -12.31 -9.40 22.87
CA LYS A 9 -11.73 -8.65 24.01
C LYS A 9 -10.31 -9.11 24.33
N HIS A 10 -10.04 -10.42 24.31
CA HIS A 10 -8.69 -10.96 24.52
C HIS A 10 -7.73 -10.57 23.40
N PHE A 11 -8.16 -10.73 22.14
CA PHE A 11 -7.38 -10.30 20.98
C PHE A 11 -7.00 -8.82 21.06
N ARG A 12 -7.95 -7.94 21.42
CA ARG A 12 -7.69 -6.51 21.57
C ARG A 12 -6.64 -6.20 22.63
N ARG A 13 -6.73 -6.84 23.81
CA ARG A 13 -5.75 -6.66 24.88
C ARG A 13 -4.37 -7.10 24.44
N PHE A 14 -4.27 -8.28 23.84
CA PHE A 14 -3.01 -8.81 23.30
C PHE A 14 -2.39 -7.84 22.28
N ALA A 15 -3.21 -7.36 21.34
CA ALA A 15 -2.73 -6.51 20.27
C ALA A 15 -2.37 -5.07 20.72
N TYR A 16 -2.84 -4.60 21.88
CA TYR A 16 -2.33 -3.37 22.51
C TYR A 16 -1.07 -3.60 23.34
N ILE A 17 -0.99 -4.71 24.09
CA ILE A 17 0.15 -5.00 24.96
C ILE A 17 1.40 -5.36 24.15
N CYS A 18 1.23 -6.15 23.08
CA CYS A 18 2.36 -6.67 22.31
C CYS A 18 3.24 -5.56 21.71
N PRO A 19 2.72 -4.53 21.00
CA PRO A 19 3.56 -3.43 20.49
C PRO A 19 4.24 -2.62 21.59
N VAL A 20 3.60 -2.45 22.75
CA VAL A 20 4.18 -1.72 23.91
C VAL A 20 5.42 -2.42 24.45
N ILE A 21 5.54 -3.74 24.28
CA ILE A 21 6.72 -4.51 24.68
C ILE A 21 7.72 -4.63 23.52
N VAL A 22 7.24 -4.97 22.33
CA VAL A 22 8.10 -5.28 21.17
C VAL A 22 8.83 -4.04 20.65
N ILE A 23 8.18 -2.87 20.59
CA ILE A 23 8.84 -1.66 20.06
C ILE A 23 10.00 -1.25 20.96
N PRO A 24 9.87 -1.06 22.28
CA PRO A 24 11.01 -0.69 23.11
C PRO A 24 12.17 -1.67 23.02
N LEU A 25 11.88 -2.98 22.93
CA LEU A 25 12.92 -4.01 22.80
C LEU A 25 13.68 -3.89 21.45
N LEU A 26 12.95 -3.74 20.34
CA LEU A 26 13.57 -3.55 19.03
C LEU A 26 14.30 -2.20 18.92
N THR A 27 13.73 -1.13 19.46
CA THR A 27 14.36 0.20 19.51
C THR A 27 15.63 0.17 20.36
N TRP A 28 15.58 -0.46 21.53
CA TRP A 28 16.76 -0.67 22.37
C TRP A 28 17.83 -1.45 21.59
N ARG A 29 17.46 -2.52 20.90
CA ARG A 29 18.42 -3.29 20.08
C ARG A 29 19.02 -2.45 18.96
N CYS A 30 18.21 -1.69 18.21
CA CYS A 30 18.70 -0.75 17.21
C CYS A 30 19.67 0.28 17.82
N PHE A 31 19.36 0.81 19.01
CA PHE A 31 20.25 1.72 19.72
C PHE A 31 21.56 1.04 20.12
N THR A 32 21.55 -0.21 20.60
CA THR A 32 22.78 -0.95 20.92
C THR A 32 23.68 -1.18 19.71
N PHE A 33 23.12 -1.37 18.51
CA PHE A 33 23.89 -1.43 17.26
C PHE A 33 24.54 -0.10 16.92
N TYR A 34 23.86 1.00 17.20
CA TYR A 34 24.39 2.35 16.98
C TYR A 34 25.53 2.68 17.95
N THR A 35 25.40 2.31 19.24
CA THR A 35 26.43 2.59 20.25
C THR A 35 27.65 1.68 20.17
N ASN A 36 27.50 0.48 19.62
CA ASN A 36 28.59 -0.51 19.50
C ASN A 36 28.80 -0.93 18.04
N PRO A 37 29.24 -0.01 17.17
CA PRO A 37 29.42 -0.30 15.75
C PRO A 37 30.51 -1.37 15.54
N GLY A 38 30.26 -2.33 14.65
CA GLY A 38 31.24 -3.33 14.23
C GLY A 38 31.21 -4.66 14.98
N ASN A 39 30.48 -4.76 16.09
CA ASN A 39 30.36 -6.02 16.86
C ASN A 39 29.36 -7.01 16.26
N GLU A 40 28.53 -6.56 15.32
CA GLU A 40 27.34 -7.27 14.87
C GLU A 40 27.31 -7.35 13.34
N ASP A 41 26.77 -8.46 12.83
CA ASP A 41 26.65 -8.69 11.40
C ASP A 41 25.68 -7.68 10.76
N LEU A 42 26.07 -7.09 9.63
CA LEU A 42 25.29 -6.06 8.95
C LEU A 42 23.89 -6.54 8.55
N PHE A 43 23.72 -7.83 8.22
CA PHE A 43 22.43 -8.41 7.90
C PHE A 43 21.53 -8.50 9.13
N ALA A 44 22.07 -8.80 10.32
CA ALA A 44 21.30 -8.77 11.56
C ALA A 44 20.83 -7.34 11.90
N VAL A 45 21.71 -6.35 11.66
CA VAL A 45 21.37 -4.93 11.83
C VAL A 45 20.23 -4.53 10.89
N LEU A 46 20.34 -4.84 9.59
CA LEU A 46 19.29 -4.59 8.60
C LEU A 46 17.98 -5.28 8.98
N ALA A 47 18.01 -6.58 9.30
CA ALA A 47 16.83 -7.35 9.66
C ALA A 47 16.09 -6.77 10.88
N THR A 48 16.83 -6.29 11.88
CA THR A 48 16.25 -5.68 13.09
C THR A 48 15.61 -4.32 12.79
N HIS A 49 16.26 -3.49 11.96
CA HIS A 49 15.66 -2.22 11.52
C HIS A 49 14.39 -2.46 10.70
N MET A 50 14.38 -3.47 9.82
CA MET A 50 13.19 -3.84 9.05
C MET A 50 12.08 -4.37 9.95
N ALA A 51 12.40 -5.19 10.95
CA ALA A 51 11.42 -5.66 11.93
C ALA A 51 10.80 -4.49 12.73
N LEU A 52 11.62 -3.51 13.15
CA LEU A 52 11.14 -2.30 13.82
C LEU A 52 10.24 -1.48 12.89
N ALA A 53 10.67 -1.23 11.65
CA ALA A 53 9.90 -0.48 10.66
C ALA A 53 8.54 -1.13 10.38
N LEU A 54 8.51 -2.45 10.15
CA LEU A 54 7.27 -3.21 9.95
C LEU A 54 6.36 -3.15 11.19
N THR A 55 6.93 -3.26 12.38
CA THR A 55 6.18 -3.16 13.64
C THR A 55 5.56 -1.77 13.80
N VAL A 56 6.29 -0.70 13.48
CA VAL A 56 5.76 0.67 13.54
C VAL A 56 4.65 0.88 12.51
N VAL A 57 4.85 0.38 11.29
CA VAL A 57 3.89 0.48 10.18
C VAL A 57 2.58 -0.24 10.50
N ILE A 58 2.59 -1.38 11.19
CA ILE A 58 1.36 -2.13 11.46
C ILE A 58 0.51 -1.51 12.58
N ILE A 59 1.07 -0.68 13.45
CA ILE A 59 0.35 -0.14 14.61
C ILE A 59 -0.88 0.70 14.23
N PRO A 60 -0.81 1.66 13.29
CA PRO A 60 -2.00 2.40 12.85
C PRO A 60 -3.10 1.48 12.32
N TYR A 61 -2.72 0.45 11.54
CA TYR A 61 -3.66 -0.52 10.97
C TYR A 61 -4.29 -1.41 12.05
N GLY A 62 -3.45 -1.96 12.94
CA GLY A 62 -3.87 -2.74 14.08
C GLY A 62 -4.81 -1.92 14.96
N SER A 63 -4.43 -0.70 15.33
CA SER A 63 -5.25 0.19 16.16
C SER A 63 -6.63 0.46 15.57
N PHE A 64 -6.72 0.63 14.24
CA PHE A 64 -8.00 0.77 13.57
C PHE A 64 -8.85 -0.51 13.64
N ALA A 65 -8.28 -1.68 13.36
CA ALA A 65 -9.00 -2.97 13.37
C ALA A 65 -9.40 -3.41 14.80
N ILE A 66 -8.53 -3.14 15.78
CA ILE A 66 -8.72 -3.42 17.21
C ILE A 66 -9.77 -2.49 17.81
N SER A 67 -9.91 -1.26 17.30
CA SER A 67 -10.91 -0.31 17.78
C SER A 67 -12.32 -0.74 17.36
N PRO A 68 -13.29 -0.86 18.30
CA PRO A 68 -14.68 -1.17 17.95
C PRO A 68 -15.29 -0.15 16.98
N ARG A 69 -14.87 1.11 17.09
CA ARG A 69 -15.30 2.17 16.18
C ARG A 69 -14.71 1.96 14.79
N GLY A 70 -13.42 1.61 14.70
CA GLY A 70 -12.75 1.34 13.43
C GLY A 70 -13.33 0.12 12.72
N LEU A 71 -13.53 -0.98 13.44
CA LEU A 71 -14.18 -2.18 12.89
C LEU A 71 -15.61 -1.91 12.39
N LYS A 72 -16.42 -1.18 13.17
CA LYS A 72 -17.77 -0.78 12.72
C LYS A 72 -17.72 0.09 11.46
N LYS A 73 -16.80 1.07 11.40
CA LYS A 73 -16.58 1.90 10.21
C LYS A 73 -16.16 1.05 9.01
N PHE A 74 -15.21 0.13 9.20
CA PHE A 74 -14.77 -0.78 8.15
C PHE A 74 -15.91 -1.61 7.57
N ILE A 75 -16.69 -2.28 8.42
CA ILE A 75 -17.85 -3.07 8.00
C ILE A 75 -18.87 -2.20 7.27
N HIS A 76 -19.12 -0.99 7.78
CA HIS A 76 -20.02 -0.04 7.13
C HIS A 76 -19.53 0.36 5.74
N CYS A 77 -18.25 0.72 5.59
CA CYS A 77 -17.66 1.03 4.29
C CYS A 77 -17.74 -0.15 3.33
N CYS A 78 -17.40 -1.37 3.76
CA CYS A 78 -17.52 -2.57 2.92
C CYS A 78 -18.96 -2.80 2.46
N ASN A 79 -19.92 -2.72 3.38
CA ASN A 79 -21.35 -2.89 3.05
C ASN A 79 -21.84 -1.81 2.09
N ALA A 80 -21.45 -0.54 2.31
CA ALA A 80 -21.79 0.57 1.43
C ALA A 80 -21.21 0.35 0.02
N THR A 81 -19.94 -0.04 -0.08
CA THR A 81 -19.28 -0.35 -1.35
C THR A 81 -19.96 -1.52 -2.08
N ILE A 82 -20.32 -2.59 -1.38
CA ILE A 82 -21.07 -3.71 -1.96
C ILE A 82 -22.45 -3.26 -2.47
N GLN A 83 -23.17 -2.43 -1.71
CA GLN A 83 -24.48 -1.92 -2.13
C GLN A 83 -24.36 -1.00 -3.35
N ILE A 84 -23.34 -0.14 -3.40
CA ILE A 84 -23.02 0.69 -4.57
C ILE A 84 -22.73 -0.19 -5.78
N GLY A 85 -21.92 -1.25 -5.62
CA GLY A 85 -21.64 -2.21 -6.69
C GLY A 85 -22.91 -2.93 -7.20
N LYS A 86 -23.82 -3.32 -6.31
CA LYS A 86 -25.12 -3.88 -6.71
C LYS A 86 -25.97 -2.89 -7.51
N ARG A 87 -25.99 -1.61 -7.10
CA ARG A 87 -26.68 -0.56 -7.85
C ARG A 87 -26.07 -0.35 -9.22
N PHE A 88 -24.75 -0.38 -9.32
CA PHE A 88 -24.07 -0.28 -10.62
C PHE A 88 -24.48 -1.39 -11.56
N ASN A 89 -24.52 -2.64 -11.10
CA ASN A 89 -24.97 -3.78 -11.91
C ASN A 89 -26.40 -3.60 -12.45
N MET A 90 -27.28 -2.94 -11.70
CA MET A 90 -28.65 -2.62 -12.15
C MET A 90 -28.68 -1.49 -13.18
N SER A 91 -27.68 -0.61 -13.20
CA SER A 91 -27.57 0.52 -14.13
C SER A 91 -26.79 0.20 -15.41
N ILE A 92 -26.28 -1.02 -15.58
CA ILE A 92 -25.60 -1.47 -16.80
C ILE A 92 -26.64 -1.60 -17.93
N PRO A 93 -26.50 -0.88 -19.07
CA PRO A 93 -27.36 -1.11 -20.22
C PRO A 93 -27.13 -2.51 -20.80
N ALA A 94 -28.19 -3.20 -21.21
CA ALA A 94 -28.12 -4.55 -21.79
C ALA A 94 -27.24 -4.63 -23.07
N GLN A 95 -27.01 -3.50 -23.75
CA GLN A 95 -26.19 -3.42 -24.95
C GLN A 95 -24.94 -2.57 -24.66
N LEU A 96 -23.86 -3.22 -24.21
CA LEU A 96 -22.56 -2.57 -24.15
C LEU A 96 -21.91 -2.51 -25.53
N ASN A 97 -21.46 -1.33 -25.95
CA ASN A 97 -20.74 -1.17 -27.23
C ASN A 97 -19.41 -1.96 -27.20
N LEU A 98 -19.11 -2.67 -28.30
CA LEU A 98 -17.93 -3.54 -28.50
C LEU A 98 -16.59 -2.81 -28.28
N GLN A 99 -16.51 -1.52 -28.62
CA GLN A 99 -15.26 -0.76 -28.49
C GLN A 99 -14.89 -0.45 -27.04
N GLY A 100 -15.87 -0.09 -26.21
CA GLY A 100 -15.68 0.09 -24.76
C GLY A 100 -15.20 -1.20 -24.09
N LYS A 101 -15.71 -2.35 -24.55
CA LYS A 101 -15.29 -3.67 -24.07
C LYS A 101 -13.80 -3.93 -24.29
N LYS A 102 -13.20 -3.48 -25.40
CA LYS A 102 -11.76 -3.67 -25.66
C LYS A 102 -10.88 -2.89 -24.67
N SER A 103 -11.16 -1.60 -24.47
CA SER A 103 -10.37 -0.75 -23.55
C SER A 103 -10.51 -1.23 -22.11
N ILE A 104 -11.72 -1.59 -21.68
CA ILE A 104 -11.99 -2.15 -20.35
C ILE A 104 -11.26 -3.48 -20.17
N ASN A 105 -11.31 -4.38 -21.15
CA ASN A 105 -10.60 -5.66 -21.07
C ASN A 105 -9.08 -5.49 -21.00
N GLN A 106 -8.52 -4.51 -21.72
CA GLN A 106 -7.09 -4.17 -21.61
C GLN A 106 -6.75 -3.66 -20.21
N ALA A 107 -7.57 -2.76 -19.66
CA ALA A 107 -7.38 -2.25 -18.30
C ALA A 107 -7.48 -3.37 -17.26
N ILE A 108 -8.49 -4.24 -17.37
CA ILE A 108 -8.65 -5.43 -16.49
C ILE A 108 -7.44 -6.34 -16.61
N SER A 109 -6.96 -6.64 -17.82
CA SER A 109 -5.79 -7.50 -18.01
C SER A 109 -4.53 -6.90 -17.36
N ALA A 110 -4.31 -5.59 -17.50
CA ALA A 110 -3.20 -4.90 -16.85
C ALA A 110 -3.31 -4.92 -15.31
N ILE A 111 -4.52 -4.69 -14.78
CA ILE A 111 -4.82 -4.79 -13.34
C ILE A 111 -4.55 -6.19 -12.82
N THR A 112 -5.10 -7.22 -13.47
CA THR A 112 -4.93 -8.62 -13.06
C THR A 112 -3.45 -9.01 -13.08
N THR A 113 -2.74 -8.72 -14.17
CA THR A 113 -1.29 -9.01 -14.27
C THR A 113 -0.51 -8.34 -13.14
N THR A 114 -0.84 -7.09 -12.82
CA THR A 114 -0.16 -6.33 -11.77
C THR A 114 -0.50 -6.87 -10.37
N ALA A 115 -1.76 -7.25 -10.15
CA ALA A 115 -2.21 -7.88 -8.91
C ALA A 115 -1.54 -9.25 -8.73
N ASP A 116 -1.44 -10.06 -9.78
CA ASP A 116 -0.79 -11.39 -9.74
C ASP A 116 0.69 -11.26 -9.35
N VAL A 117 1.41 -10.29 -9.91
CA VAL A 117 2.80 -10.00 -9.52
C VAL A 117 2.87 -9.56 -8.04
N PHE A 118 1.96 -8.70 -7.59
CA PHE A 118 1.91 -8.27 -6.20
C PHE A 118 1.66 -9.44 -5.23
N PHE A 119 0.68 -10.30 -5.53
CA PHE A 119 0.36 -11.48 -4.73
C PHE A 119 1.49 -12.51 -4.76
N LEU A 120 2.15 -12.69 -5.91
CA LEU A 120 3.34 -13.55 -5.99
C LEU A 120 4.42 -13.11 -4.98
N LEU A 121 4.70 -11.80 -4.92
CA LEU A 121 5.70 -11.26 -4.00
C LEU A 121 5.26 -11.41 -2.54
N ILE A 122 4.00 -11.10 -2.24
CA ILE A 122 3.47 -11.03 -0.87
C ILE A 122 3.15 -12.39 -0.27
N ASP A 123 2.62 -13.33 -1.05
CA ASP A 123 2.18 -14.63 -0.54
C ASP A 123 3.29 -15.69 -0.61
N TYR A 124 4.32 -15.49 -1.44
CA TYR A 124 5.38 -16.48 -1.63
C TYR A 124 6.77 -15.94 -1.28
N ILE A 125 7.21 -14.84 -1.90
CA ILE A 125 8.58 -14.36 -1.73
C ILE A 125 8.83 -13.82 -0.33
N PHE A 126 7.97 -12.94 0.19
CA PHE A 126 8.15 -12.37 1.53
C PHE A 126 8.03 -13.40 2.66
N PRO A 127 7.05 -14.31 2.69
CA PRO A 127 6.99 -15.36 3.68
C PRO A 127 8.25 -16.22 3.71
N LEU A 128 8.78 -16.58 2.53
CA LEU A 128 10.02 -17.34 2.43
C LEU A 128 11.20 -16.57 3.04
N LEU A 129 11.35 -15.29 2.70
CA LEU A 129 12.40 -14.43 3.27
C LEU A 129 12.26 -14.26 4.78
N ILE A 130 11.03 -14.06 5.27
CA ILE A 130 10.72 -13.96 6.70
C ILE A 130 11.15 -15.24 7.41
N VAL A 131 10.67 -16.41 6.96
CA VAL A 131 11.02 -17.70 7.57
C VAL A 131 12.53 -17.90 7.54
N PHE A 132 13.17 -17.68 6.38
CA PHE A 132 14.62 -17.79 6.25
C PHE A 132 15.35 -16.92 7.29
N THR A 133 15.04 -15.62 7.37
CA THR A 133 15.67 -14.71 8.34
C THR A 133 15.38 -15.13 9.79
N CYS A 134 14.15 -15.53 10.10
CA CYS A 134 13.72 -15.87 11.46
C CYS A 134 14.44 -17.09 12.03
N PHE A 135 14.82 -18.06 11.20
CA PHE A 135 15.52 -19.28 11.60
C PHE A 135 17.04 -19.19 11.45
N THR A 136 17.61 -18.01 11.21
CA THR A 136 19.07 -17.80 11.17
C THR A 136 19.58 -17.11 12.44
N LYS A 137 20.91 -17.13 12.64
CA LYS A 137 21.59 -16.33 13.68
C LYS A 137 21.36 -14.82 13.54
N TYR A 138 20.85 -14.37 12.39
CA TYR A 138 20.56 -12.97 12.09
C TYR A 138 19.14 -12.54 12.48
N SER A 139 18.33 -13.46 13.02
CA SER A 139 16.97 -13.16 13.48
C SER A 139 16.98 -12.04 14.53
N PRO A 140 16.11 -11.01 14.41
CA PRO A 140 16.01 -9.94 15.39
C PRO A 140 15.75 -10.45 16.82
N ALA A 141 14.94 -11.51 16.96
CA ALA A 141 14.66 -12.13 18.25
C ALA A 141 15.87 -12.89 18.80
N TYR A 142 16.57 -13.66 17.95
CA TYR A 142 17.78 -14.39 18.34
C TYR A 142 18.86 -13.43 18.85
N THR A 143 19.16 -12.39 18.07
CA THR A 143 20.20 -11.41 18.42
C THR A 143 19.84 -10.59 19.65
N LEU A 144 18.55 -10.25 19.84
CA LEU A 144 18.07 -9.61 21.06
C LEU A 144 18.27 -10.53 22.28
N LEU A 145 17.83 -11.78 22.21
CA LEU A 145 17.98 -12.73 23.32
C LEU A 145 19.46 -12.96 23.67
N ARG A 146 20.32 -13.10 22.64
CA ARG A 146 21.77 -13.26 22.81
C ARG A 146 22.40 -12.05 23.51
N SER A 147 21.91 -10.85 23.20
CA SER A 147 22.40 -9.61 23.82
C SER A 147 22.03 -9.47 25.29
N ILE A 148 20.92 -10.08 25.72
CA ILE A 148 20.49 -10.13 27.13
C ILE A 148 21.27 -11.19 27.90
N TYR A 149 21.42 -12.37 27.30
CA TYR A 149 22.11 -13.51 27.90
C TYR A 149 22.84 -14.30 26.83
N ASN A 150 24.15 -14.47 26.99
CA ASN A 150 25.00 -15.16 26.02
C ASN A 150 24.86 -16.68 26.11
N PHE A 151 23.67 -17.20 25.79
CA PHE A 151 23.32 -18.62 25.84
C PHE A 151 24.15 -19.52 24.91
N GLU A 152 24.94 -18.94 24.00
CA GLU A 152 25.85 -19.71 23.15
C GLU A 152 26.92 -20.45 23.96
N GLN A 153 27.20 -20.00 25.20
CA GLN A 153 28.13 -20.65 26.13
C GLN A 153 27.59 -21.96 26.73
N ASP A 154 26.27 -22.13 26.77
CA ASP A 154 25.61 -23.29 27.40
C ASP A 154 25.52 -24.51 26.47
N GLY A 155 26.07 -24.41 25.25
CA GLY A 155 26.21 -25.49 24.28
C GLY A 155 25.29 -25.38 23.05
N GLY A 156 25.62 -26.17 22.03
CA GLY A 156 24.95 -26.10 20.71
C GLY A 156 23.48 -26.48 20.73
N LEU A 157 23.07 -27.45 21.55
CA LEU A 157 21.67 -27.88 21.66
C LEU A 157 20.79 -26.80 22.28
N PHE A 158 21.27 -26.11 23.31
CA PHE A 158 20.53 -25.03 23.95
C PHE A 158 20.37 -23.84 23.00
N THR A 159 21.46 -23.47 22.32
CA THR A 159 21.47 -22.46 21.25
C THR A 159 20.47 -22.77 20.14
N ALA A 160 20.49 -24.00 19.62
CA ALA A 160 19.57 -24.44 18.57
C ALA A 160 18.11 -24.40 19.04
N THR A 161 17.85 -24.77 20.30
CA THR A 161 16.50 -24.72 20.89
C THR A 161 15.99 -23.29 20.97
N ILE A 162 16.82 -22.33 21.43
CA ILE A 162 16.44 -20.91 21.47
C ILE A 162 16.24 -20.36 20.05
N GLN A 163 17.10 -20.71 19.10
CA GLN A 163 16.97 -20.29 17.70
C GLN A 163 15.68 -20.80 17.06
N ILE A 164 15.36 -22.08 17.22
CA ILE A 164 14.12 -22.68 16.68
C ILE A 164 12.90 -22.07 17.36
N GLY A 165 12.90 -21.98 18.69
CA GLY A 165 11.79 -21.44 19.47
C GLY A 165 11.50 -19.98 19.15
N SER A 166 12.55 -19.13 19.17
CA SER A 166 12.42 -17.71 18.81
C SER A 166 12.07 -17.53 17.33
N GLY A 167 12.62 -18.35 16.43
CA GLY A 167 12.31 -18.36 14.99
C GLY A 167 10.84 -18.67 14.69
N ILE A 168 10.25 -19.67 15.35
CA ILE A 168 8.81 -19.97 15.23
C ILE A 168 7.97 -18.79 15.73
N ALA A 169 8.28 -18.25 16.90
CA ALA A 169 7.52 -17.15 17.48
C ALA A 169 7.55 -15.89 16.60
N ILE A 170 8.74 -15.49 16.13
CA ILE A 170 8.91 -14.27 15.33
C ILE A 170 8.41 -14.43 13.90
N SER A 171 8.57 -15.61 13.29
CA SER A 171 7.98 -15.88 11.96
C SER A 171 6.46 -15.82 12.01
N PHE A 172 5.82 -16.41 13.02
CA PHE A 172 4.38 -16.33 13.19
C PHE A 172 3.91 -14.87 13.36
N ALA A 173 4.58 -14.09 14.20
CA ALA A 173 4.26 -12.67 14.39
C ALA A 173 4.46 -11.83 13.12
N ALA A 174 5.54 -12.09 12.37
CA ALA A 174 5.84 -11.44 11.11
C ALA A 174 4.81 -11.78 10.03
N MET A 175 4.35 -13.03 9.96
CA MET A 175 3.30 -13.46 9.02
C MET A 175 1.94 -12.80 9.31
N ILE A 176 1.55 -12.67 10.59
CA ILE A 176 0.35 -11.91 10.98
C ILE A 176 0.49 -10.45 10.55
N THR A 177 1.65 -9.86 10.79
CA THR A 177 1.95 -8.47 10.44
C THR A 177 1.87 -8.25 8.93
N LEU A 178 2.50 -9.14 8.15
CA LEU A 178 2.48 -9.12 6.69
C LEU A 178 1.04 -9.23 6.17
N SER A 179 0.27 -10.21 6.65
CA SER A 179 -1.14 -10.38 6.27
C SER A 179 -1.98 -9.13 6.57
N GLY A 180 -1.76 -8.50 7.71
CA GLY A 180 -2.43 -7.24 8.07
C GLY A 180 -2.07 -6.09 7.12
N CYS A 181 -0.79 -5.93 6.77
CA CYS A 181 -0.34 -4.95 5.77
C CYS A 181 -0.97 -5.23 4.40
N THR A 182 -0.96 -6.49 3.95
CA THR A 182 -1.53 -6.94 2.67
C THR A 182 -3.01 -6.60 2.58
N LEU A 183 -3.79 -6.93 3.61
CA LEU A 183 -5.22 -6.60 3.66
C LEU A 183 -5.44 -5.09 3.47
N CYS A 184 -4.64 -4.26 4.12
CA CYS A 184 -4.77 -2.80 4.01
C CYS A 184 -4.44 -2.30 2.60
N VAL A 185 -3.37 -2.81 1.99
CA VAL A 185 -3.02 -2.47 0.60
C VAL A 185 -4.13 -2.89 -0.37
N ILE A 186 -4.69 -4.10 -0.21
CA ILE A 186 -5.79 -4.59 -1.06
C ILE A 186 -7.02 -3.69 -0.92
N ILE A 187 -7.40 -3.31 0.29
CA ILE A 187 -8.58 -2.46 0.52
C ILE A 187 -8.40 -1.09 -0.14
N THR A 188 -7.22 -0.48 0.01
CA THR A 188 -6.90 0.82 -0.60
C THR A 188 -6.82 0.71 -2.13
N GLY A 189 -6.11 -0.29 -2.64
CA GLY A 189 -5.95 -0.55 -4.07
C GLY A 189 -7.28 -0.89 -4.77
N PHE A 190 -8.13 -1.69 -4.13
CA PHE A 190 -9.46 -2.04 -4.64
C PHE A 190 -10.30 -0.78 -4.89
N GLY A 191 -10.31 0.17 -3.95
CA GLY A 191 -11.02 1.43 -4.15
C GLY A 191 -10.56 2.17 -5.41
N LEU A 192 -9.25 2.26 -5.63
CA LEU A 192 -8.65 2.96 -6.77
C LEU A 192 -9.02 2.26 -8.08
N ILE A 193 -8.88 0.93 -8.11
CA ILE A 193 -9.19 0.09 -9.26
C ILE A 193 -10.67 0.22 -9.64
N VAL A 194 -11.57 0.14 -8.67
CA VAL A 194 -13.02 0.26 -8.91
C VAL A 194 -13.34 1.64 -9.46
N LEU A 195 -12.79 2.72 -8.89
CA LEU A 195 -12.98 4.06 -9.44
C LEU A 195 -12.48 4.17 -10.88
N TYR A 196 -11.28 3.65 -11.16
CA TYR A 196 -10.71 3.69 -12.50
C TYR A 196 -11.57 2.90 -13.52
N LEU A 197 -11.87 1.64 -13.24
CA LEU A 197 -12.62 0.77 -14.16
C LEU A 197 -14.04 1.27 -14.42
N TRP A 198 -14.76 1.68 -13.38
CA TRP A 198 -16.12 2.19 -13.55
C TRP A 198 -16.14 3.55 -14.25
N THR A 199 -15.14 4.40 -14.02
CA THR A 199 -15.04 5.65 -14.75
C THR A 199 -14.77 5.38 -16.23
N LEU A 200 -13.89 4.40 -16.55
CA LEU A 200 -13.61 3.98 -17.92
C LEU A 200 -14.88 3.43 -18.61
N PHE A 201 -15.69 2.70 -17.84
CA PHE A 201 -16.95 2.13 -18.30
C PHE A 201 -17.99 3.20 -18.67
N ILE A 202 -18.10 4.29 -17.92
CA ILE A 202 -19.10 5.36 -18.19
C ILE A 202 -18.65 6.39 -19.23
N ILE A 203 -17.38 6.36 -19.67
CA ILE A 203 -16.86 7.28 -20.68
C ILE A 203 -17.63 7.09 -22.00
N PRO A 204 -18.17 8.18 -22.58
CA PRO A 204 -18.72 8.14 -23.93
C PRO A 204 -17.69 7.68 -24.95
N GLN A 205 -18.06 6.74 -25.80
CA GLN A 205 -17.19 6.21 -26.85
C GLN A 205 -17.07 7.19 -28.03
N ASP A 206 -16.06 7.04 -28.87
CA ASP A 206 -15.80 7.96 -29.99
C ASP A 206 -16.95 7.96 -31.01
N GLU A 207 -17.61 6.82 -31.20
CA GLU A 207 -18.80 6.69 -32.06
C GLU A 207 -19.98 7.52 -31.55
N GLU A 208 -20.24 7.51 -30.23
CA GLU A 208 -21.27 8.37 -29.60
C GLU A 208 -20.94 9.86 -29.79
N THR A 209 -19.65 10.19 -29.75
CA THR A 209 -19.16 11.56 -29.93
C THR A 209 -19.36 12.03 -31.39
N LYS A 210 -19.17 11.14 -32.36
CA LYS A 210 -19.40 11.39 -33.79
C LYS A 210 -20.89 11.47 -34.15
N ALA A 211 -21.73 10.68 -33.48
CA ALA A 211 -23.18 10.61 -33.70
C ALA A 211 -23.98 11.80 -33.13
N ARG A 212 -23.31 12.93 -32.84
CA ARG A 212 -23.70 14.23 -32.23
C ARG A 212 -25.14 14.77 -32.42
N LYS A 213 -25.95 14.18 -33.29
CA LYS A 213 -27.23 14.69 -33.79
C LYS A 213 -28.48 13.91 -33.34
N ILE A 214 -28.35 12.74 -32.72
CA ILE A 214 -29.53 11.94 -32.37
C ILE A 214 -29.77 12.11 -30.86
N LEU A 215 -30.98 12.62 -30.53
CA LEU A 215 -31.67 12.71 -29.23
C LEU A 215 -30.81 12.39 -28.00
N ILE A 216 -30.77 13.29 -26.99
CA ILE A 216 -30.14 13.10 -25.66
C ILE A 216 -30.08 11.60 -25.36
N PRO A 217 -28.90 10.95 -25.49
CA PRO A 217 -28.85 9.53 -25.29
C PRO A 217 -29.48 9.22 -23.92
N PRO A 218 -30.38 8.23 -23.83
CA PRO A 218 -31.16 7.96 -22.62
C PRO A 218 -30.28 7.78 -21.37
N TYR A 219 -29.00 7.52 -21.58
CA TYR A 219 -27.98 7.23 -20.59
C TYR A 219 -27.32 8.45 -19.92
N PHE A 220 -27.67 9.71 -20.25
CA PHE A 220 -27.06 10.87 -19.56
C PHE A 220 -27.27 10.79 -18.04
N PHE A 221 -28.52 10.59 -17.62
CA PHE A 221 -28.87 10.51 -16.21
C PHE A 221 -28.21 9.32 -15.51
N ASP A 222 -28.18 8.15 -16.15
CA ASP A 222 -27.52 6.96 -15.61
C ASP A 222 -26.02 7.17 -15.42
N ARG A 223 -25.34 7.80 -16.38
CA ARG A 223 -23.90 8.12 -16.27
C ARG A 223 -23.63 9.11 -15.17
N ILE A 224 -24.45 10.14 -15.01
CA ILE A 224 -24.33 11.09 -13.89
C ILE A 224 -24.60 10.38 -12.55
N LEU A 225 -25.59 9.49 -12.49
CA LEU A 225 -25.90 8.71 -11.30
C LEU A 225 -24.73 7.79 -10.90
N ILE A 226 -24.14 7.09 -11.87
CA ILE A 226 -22.96 6.25 -11.65
C ILE A 226 -21.78 7.11 -11.20
N HIS A 227 -21.50 8.23 -11.88
CA HIS A 227 -20.42 9.16 -11.52
C HIS A 227 -20.57 9.69 -10.08
N ASN A 228 -21.78 10.08 -9.68
CA ASN A 228 -22.05 10.56 -8.31
C ASN A 228 -21.91 9.43 -7.28
N SER A 229 -22.30 8.21 -7.62
CA SER A 229 -22.12 7.05 -6.75
C SER A 229 -20.64 6.68 -6.59
N LEU A 230 -19.84 6.79 -7.66
CA LEU A 230 -18.38 6.66 -7.59
C LEU A 230 -17.77 7.76 -6.70
N LYS A 231 -18.27 8.99 -6.78
CA LYS A 231 -17.85 10.07 -5.88
C LYS A 231 -18.11 9.73 -4.41
N ILE A 232 -19.29 9.19 -4.10
CA ILE A 232 -19.63 8.74 -2.74
C ILE A 232 -18.70 7.60 -2.31
N MET A 233 -18.44 6.62 -3.18
CA MET A 233 -17.49 5.54 -2.91
C MET A 233 -16.07 6.08 -2.64
N ALA A 234 -15.61 7.05 -3.44
CA ALA A 234 -14.32 7.70 -3.24
C ALA A 234 -14.24 8.38 -1.86
N ILE A 235 -15.30 9.06 -1.42
CA ILE A 235 -15.36 9.68 -0.08
C ILE A 235 -15.21 8.60 1.01
N PHE A 236 -15.96 7.50 0.92
CA PHE A 236 -15.85 6.40 1.88
C PHE A 236 -14.44 5.77 1.92
N HIS A 237 -13.84 5.56 0.75
CA HIS A 237 -12.47 5.05 0.69
C HIS A 237 -11.44 6.06 1.20
N ILE A 238 -11.60 7.36 0.95
CA ILE A 238 -10.73 8.40 1.53
C ILE A 238 -10.84 8.40 3.05
N GLU A 239 -12.05 8.30 3.61
CA GLU A 239 -12.23 8.21 5.07
C GLU A 239 -11.55 6.97 5.66
N LEU A 240 -11.62 5.84 4.94
CA LEU A 240 -10.93 4.62 5.33
C LEU A 240 -9.40 4.79 5.23
N CYS A 241 -8.90 5.40 4.16
CA CYS A 241 -7.49 5.71 3.97
C CYS A 241 -6.96 6.70 5.02
N ARG A 242 -7.78 7.64 5.49
CA ARG A 242 -7.42 8.55 6.59
C ARG A 242 -7.20 7.79 7.90
N ALA A 243 -7.95 6.72 8.12
CA ALA A 243 -7.72 5.86 9.28
C ALA A 243 -6.48 4.97 9.10
N PHE A 244 -6.18 4.61 7.86
CA PHE A 244 -4.97 3.93 7.42
C PHE A 244 -3.83 4.90 7.18
N VAL A 245 -3.33 5.54 8.25
CA VAL A 245 -2.30 6.59 8.18
C VAL A 245 -1.14 6.22 7.25
N ILE A 246 -0.67 4.98 7.26
CA ILE A 246 0.42 4.51 6.39
C ILE A 246 0.05 4.53 4.90
N SER A 247 -1.21 4.26 4.52
CA SER A 247 -1.64 4.43 3.12
C SER A 247 -1.52 5.89 2.65
N ARG A 248 -1.50 6.87 3.58
CA ARG A 248 -1.24 8.29 3.29
C ARG A 248 0.21 8.72 3.48
N LEU A 249 1.06 7.84 4.00
CA LEU A 249 2.49 8.07 4.21
C LEU A 249 3.30 7.06 3.39
N HIS A 250 2.69 6.39 2.42
CA HIS A 250 3.33 5.29 1.70
C HIS A 250 4.52 5.80 0.89
N HIS A 251 4.44 7.02 0.33
CA HIS A 251 5.58 7.64 -0.33
C HIS A 251 6.72 7.89 0.66
N LEU A 252 6.43 8.47 1.82
CA LEU A 252 7.43 8.68 2.88
C LEU A 252 8.06 7.35 3.33
N CYS A 253 7.24 6.32 3.55
CA CYS A 253 7.71 4.99 3.91
C CYS A 253 8.58 4.38 2.81
N ALA A 254 8.17 4.48 1.54
CA ALA A 254 8.93 3.99 0.41
C ALA A 254 10.30 4.68 0.32
N VAL A 255 10.35 6.01 0.45
CA VAL A 255 11.61 6.77 0.45
C VAL A 255 12.50 6.36 1.62
N VAL A 256 11.99 6.38 2.86
CA VAL A 256 12.79 6.08 4.05
C VAL A 256 13.33 4.65 4.02
N VAL A 257 12.49 3.66 3.68
CA VAL A 257 12.91 2.26 3.62
C VAL A 257 13.89 2.02 2.48
N SER A 258 13.65 2.56 1.29
CA SER A 258 14.57 2.43 0.15
C SER A 258 15.90 3.12 0.41
N SER A 259 15.91 4.32 1.01
CA SER A 259 17.15 5.01 1.41
C SER A 259 17.94 4.22 2.43
N GLY A 260 17.27 3.63 3.43
CA GLY A 260 17.91 2.74 4.41
C GLY A 260 18.55 1.53 3.73
N CYS A 261 17.82 0.86 2.83
CA CYS A 261 18.32 -0.28 2.07
C CYS A 261 19.52 0.10 1.18
N LEU A 262 19.46 1.23 0.48
CA LEU A 262 20.56 1.73 -0.34
C LEU A 262 21.80 2.06 0.50
N TYR A 263 21.61 2.70 1.65
CA TYR A 263 22.67 2.93 2.63
C TYR A 263 23.34 1.61 3.04
N TYR A 264 22.57 0.57 3.39
CA TYR A 264 23.11 -0.73 3.77
C TYR A 264 23.85 -1.44 2.62
N ILE A 265 23.42 -1.27 1.37
CA ILE A 265 24.17 -1.74 0.19
C ILE A 265 25.53 -1.05 0.13
N LEU A 266 25.59 0.29 0.25
CA LEU A 266 26.84 1.04 0.17
C LEU A 266 27.79 0.69 1.31
N VAL A 267 27.27 0.53 2.53
CA VAL A 267 28.06 0.12 3.70
C VAL A 267 28.56 -1.32 3.56
N SER A 268 27.73 -2.25 3.05
CA SER A 268 28.17 -3.64 2.85
C SER A 268 29.27 -3.74 1.79
N SER A 269 29.14 -2.99 0.68
CA SER A 269 30.13 -2.95 -0.39
C SER A 269 31.48 -2.37 0.06
N THR A 270 31.48 -1.42 1.00
CA THR A 270 32.72 -0.79 1.49
C THR A 270 33.42 -1.61 2.58
N ARG A 271 32.65 -2.23 3.49
CA ARG A 271 33.22 -3.01 4.60
C ARG A 271 33.60 -4.44 4.20
N GLY A 272 32.98 -5.00 3.16
CA GLY A 272 33.12 -6.42 2.84
C GLY A 272 32.47 -7.32 3.90
N GLY A 273 32.77 -8.62 3.84
CA GLY A 273 32.30 -9.61 4.82
C GLY A 273 31.40 -10.70 4.22
N GLU A 274 31.12 -11.72 5.02
CA GLU A 274 30.38 -12.92 4.58
C GLU A 274 28.91 -12.62 4.24
N SER A 275 28.32 -11.60 4.87
CA SER A 275 26.91 -11.25 4.70
C SER A 275 26.61 -10.23 3.60
N VAL A 276 27.63 -9.74 2.87
CA VAL A 276 27.44 -8.73 1.80
C VAL A 276 26.40 -9.18 0.78
N PHE A 277 26.47 -10.43 0.33
CA PHE A 277 25.50 -10.96 -0.63
C PHE A 277 24.07 -10.94 -0.07
N LEU A 278 23.86 -11.38 1.18
CA LEU A 278 22.55 -11.40 1.83
C LEU A 278 21.98 -10.00 2.04
N VAL A 279 22.81 -9.06 2.51
CA VAL A 279 22.43 -7.65 2.70
C VAL A 279 22.01 -7.05 1.36
N THR A 280 22.83 -7.21 0.32
CA THR A 280 22.56 -6.63 -1.00
C THR A 280 21.33 -7.24 -1.64
N ALA A 281 21.21 -8.57 -1.67
CA ALA A 281 20.06 -9.25 -2.25
C ALA A 281 18.75 -8.85 -1.56
N THR A 282 18.72 -8.86 -0.22
CA THR A 282 17.53 -8.50 0.55
C THR A 282 17.16 -7.03 0.36
N SER A 283 18.16 -6.14 0.38
CA SER A 283 17.95 -4.70 0.17
C SER A 283 17.41 -4.39 -1.24
N LEU A 284 17.92 -5.06 -2.28
CA LEU A 284 17.41 -4.90 -3.65
C LEU A 284 15.97 -5.38 -3.79
N ILE A 285 15.61 -6.50 -3.16
CA ILE A 285 14.22 -7.00 -3.16
C ILE A 285 13.31 -5.96 -2.48
N ILE A 286 13.70 -5.43 -1.33
CA ILE A 286 12.92 -4.43 -0.60
C ILE A 286 12.75 -3.14 -1.42
N ILE A 287 13.83 -2.61 -2.01
CA ILE A 287 13.78 -1.43 -2.90
C ILE A 287 12.87 -1.68 -4.10
N GLY A 288 12.98 -2.87 -4.71
CA GLY A 288 12.13 -3.28 -5.83
C GLY A 288 10.65 -3.28 -5.46
N VAL A 289 10.30 -3.83 -4.30
CA VAL A 289 8.92 -3.83 -3.81
C VAL A 289 8.42 -2.42 -3.48
N MET A 290 9.21 -1.61 -2.78
CA MET A 290 8.80 -0.23 -2.45
C MET A 290 8.59 0.60 -3.72
N THR A 291 9.45 0.42 -4.71
CA THR A 291 9.32 1.05 -6.03
C THR A 291 8.07 0.56 -6.75
N PHE A 292 7.78 -0.74 -6.72
CA PHE A 292 6.57 -1.32 -7.31
C PHE A 292 5.30 -0.77 -6.67
N VAL A 293 5.24 -0.68 -5.33
CA VAL A 293 4.09 -0.11 -4.60
C VAL A 293 3.86 1.35 -4.98
N GLU A 294 4.94 2.13 -5.10
CA GLU A 294 4.86 3.54 -5.49
C GLU A 294 4.38 3.70 -6.94
N LEU A 295 4.95 2.94 -7.87
CA LEU A 295 4.53 2.93 -9.27
C LEU A 295 3.07 2.51 -9.43
N PHE A 296 2.64 1.51 -8.67
CA PHE A 296 1.24 1.07 -8.62
C PHE A 296 0.33 2.22 -8.17
N ALA A 297 0.65 2.87 -7.05
CA ALA A 297 -0.14 3.97 -6.50
C ALA A 297 -0.26 5.14 -7.50
N ILE A 298 0.87 5.55 -8.09
CA ILE A 298 0.92 6.63 -9.09
C ILE A 298 0.12 6.25 -10.34
N TYR A 299 0.33 5.06 -10.89
CA TYR A 299 -0.30 4.62 -12.14
C TYR A 299 -1.83 4.60 -12.01
N PHE A 300 -2.35 3.93 -10.98
CA PHE A 300 -3.81 3.81 -10.81
C PHE A 300 -4.47 5.12 -10.41
N MET A 301 -3.81 5.94 -9.58
CA MET A 301 -4.33 7.25 -9.24
C MET A 301 -4.36 8.18 -10.46
N SER A 302 -3.26 8.23 -11.23
CA SER A 302 -3.17 9.05 -12.43
C SER A 302 -4.21 8.63 -13.48
N ASN A 303 -4.38 7.33 -13.70
CA ASN A 303 -5.40 6.80 -14.60
C ASN A 303 -6.82 7.12 -14.11
N ALA A 304 -7.14 6.90 -12.84
CA ALA A 304 -8.46 7.24 -12.29
C ALA A 304 -8.81 8.72 -12.50
N VAL A 305 -7.87 9.62 -12.22
CA VAL A 305 -8.03 11.08 -12.41
C VAL A 305 -8.19 11.42 -13.90
N THR A 306 -7.31 10.89 -14.75
CA THR A 306 -7.30 11.18 -16.20
C THR A 306 -8.60 10.70 -16.84
N THR A 307 -9.02 9.48 -16.55
CA THR A 307 -10.27 8.89 -17.01
C THR A 307 -11.47 9.71 -16.50
N SER A 308 -11.44 10.20 -15.25
CA SER A 308 -12.52 11.06 -14.76
C SER A 308 -12.59 12.42 -15.44
N LYS A 309 -11.44 13.04 -15.77
CA LYS A 309 -11.42 14.27 -16.57
C LYS A 309 -11.92 14.03 -17.99
N GLN A 310 -11.49 12.95 -18.63
CA GLN A 310 -11.93 12.55 -19.97
C GLN A 310 -13.44 12.33 -20.01
N PHE A 311 -14.02 11.68 -18.99
CA PHE A 311 -15.46 11.55 -18.84
C PHE A 311 -16.15 12.93 -18.84
N LEU A 312 -15.76 13.84 -17.95
CA LEU A 312 -16.38 15.17 -17.85
C LEU A 312 -16.22 15.97 -19.14
N HIS A 313 -15.05 15.89 -19.78
CA HIS A 313 -14.78 16.56 -21.06
C HIS A 313 -15.69 16.02 -22.16
N ARG A 314 -15.78 14.69 -22.34
CA ARG A 314 -16.60 14.09 -23.40
C ARG A 314 -18.10 14.30 -23.17
N VAL A 315 -18.56 14.16 -21.94
CA VAL A 315 -19.97 14.45 -21.59
C VAL A 315 -20.26 15.95 -21.77
N GLY A 316 -19.32 16.83 -21.39
CA GLY A 316 -19.38 18.27 -21.69
C GLY A 316 -19.48 18.58 -23.17
N TYR A 317 -18.70 17.90 -24.00
CA TYR A 317 -18.72 18.08 -25.45
C TYR A 317 -20.04 17.61 -26.09
N ILE A 318 -20.60 16.50 -25.62
CA ILE A 318 -21.84 15.92 -26.16
C ILE A 318 -23.08 16.68 -25.68
N TYR A 319 -23.15 17.02 -24.38
CA TYR A 319 -24.36 17.56 -23.74
C TYR A 319 -24.26 19.04 -23.35
N GLY A 320 -23.12 19.69 -23.56
CA GLY A 320 -22.87 21.06 -23.09
C GLY A 320 -23.75 22.13 -23.74
N THR A 321 -24.36 21.84 -24.89
CA THR A 321 -25.35 22.73 -25.53
C THR A 321 -26.71 22.71 -24.82
N HIS A 322 -27.02 21.63 -24.09
CA HIS A 322 -28.27 21.49 -23.36
C HIS A 322 -28.20 22.23 -22.02
N LYS A 323 -29.01 23.29 -21.85
CA LYS A 323 -28.96 24.21 -20.69
C LYS A 323 -28.98 23.50 -19.33
N TYR A 324 -29.82 22.48 -19.17
CA TYR A 324 -29.90 21.72 -17.91
C TYR A 324 -28.65 20.83 -17.71
N ALA A 325 -28.22 20.10 -18.74
CA ALA A 325 -27.07 19.20 -18.64
C ALA A 325 -25.78 19.98 -18.39
N ALA A 326 -25.61 21.12 -19.07
CA ALA A 326 -24.51 22.04 -18.86
C ALA A 326 -24.46 22.56 -17.41
N ARG A 327 -25.62 22.86 -16.80
CA ARG A 327 -25.69 23.27 -15.40
C ARG A 327 -25.29 22.13 -14.45
N VAL A 328 -25.77 20.92 -14.70
CA VAL A 328 -25.38 19.73 -13.91
C VAL A 328 -23.88 19.48 -14.02
N LEU A 329 -23.33 19.47 -15.25
CA LEU A 329 -21.91 19.22 -15.52
C LEU A 329 -21.00 20.25 -14.88
N LYS A 330 -21.38 21.54 -14.86
CA LYS A 330 -20.63 22.59 -14.16
C LYS A 330 -20.52 22.35 -12.64
N GLY A 331 -21.45 21.59 -12.06
CA GLY A 331 -21.40 21.21 -10.64
C GLY A 331 -20.61 19.93 -10.35
N LEU A 332 -20.17 19.21 -11.39
CA LEU A 332 -19.41 17.97 -11.23
C LEU A 332 -17.92 18.26 -11.18
N LEU A 333 -17.24 17.56 -10.27
CA LEU A 333 -15.78 17.54 -10.17
C LEU A 333 -15.26 16.17 -10.58
N PRO A 334 -14.01 16.07 -11.07
CA PRO A 334 -13.38 14.80 -11.31
C PRO A 334 -13.37 13.96 -10.04
N ASN A 335 -13.76 12.69 -10.17
CA ASN A 335 -13.59 11.71 -9.12
C ASN A 335 -12.10 11.44 -8.98
N SER A 336 -11.58 11.72 -7.80
CA SER A 336 -10.19 11.43 -7.45
C SER A 336 -10.13 11.01 -5.99
N MET A 337 -9.28 10.05 -5.70
CA MET A 337 -8.89 9.75 -4.33
C MET A 337 -7.57 10.42 -4.04
N ASN A 338 -7.60 11.39 -3.13
CA ASN A 338 -6.38 12.02 -2.66
C ASN A 338 -5.79 11.17 -1.52
N LEU A 339 -4.81 10.32 -1.84
CA LEU A 339 -4.09 9.55 -0.82
C LEU A 339 -2.94 10.37 -0.20
N GLU A 340 -2.33 11.29 -0.96
CA GLU A 340 -1.23 12.17 -0.51
C GLU A 340 -0.89 13.22 -1.60
N PHE A 341 -0.90 12.76 -2.85
CA PHE A 341 -0.36 13.43 -4.05
C PHE A 341 -1.16 14.64 -4.57
N ILE A 342 -2.44 14.78 -4.17
CA ILE A 342 -3.37 15.77 -4.73
C ILE A 342 -3.67 16.85 -3.69
N THR A 343 -2.66 17.29 -2.94
CA THR A 343 -2.80 18.47 -2.07
C THR A 343 -2.65 19.77 -2.84
N SER A 344 -1.98 19.75 -4.00
CA SER A 344 -1.91 20.92 -4.87
C SER A 344 -2.97 20.84 -5.99
N LEU A 345 -3.67 21.96 -6.23
CA LEU A 345 -4.54 22.12 -7.39
C LEU A 345 -3.76 21.86 -8.71
N CYS A 346 -2.46 22.14 -8.70
CA CYS A 346 -1.54 21.98 -9.82
C CYS A 346 -1.37 20.51 -10.23
N THR A 347 -1.15 19.59 -9.29
CA THR A 347 -1.09 18.14 -9.56
C THR A 347 -2.44 17.58 -9.97
N LEU A 348 -3.54 18.14 -9.45
CA LEU A 348 -4.89 17.78 -9.89
C LEU A 348 -5.14 18.23 -11.34
N VAL A 349 -4.68 19.42 -11.74
CA VAL A 349 -4.90 19.99 -13.08
C VAL A 349 -3.95 19.40 -14.12
N ASN A 350 -2.65 19.31 -13.81
CA ASN A 350 -1.60 18.91 -14.76
C ASN A 350 -1.33 17.40 -14.77
N GLY A 351 -1.82 16.66 -13.77
CA GLY A 351 -1.54 15.23 -13.62
C GLY A 351 -0.29 14.95 -12.78
N ILE A 352 0.00 13.66 -12.55
CA ILE A 352 1.24 13.23 -11.88
C ILE A 352 2.30 13.08 -12.97
N GLU A 353 3.26 14.00 -13.03
CA GLU A 353 4.34 14.02 -14.03
C GLU A 353 5.44 12.99 -13.70
N MET A 354 6.21 12.57 -14.71
CA MET A 354 7.44 11.77 -14.54
C MET A 354 8.41 12.38 -13.52
N ASN A 355 8.40 13.70 -13.40
CA ASN A 355 9.15 14.46 -12.40
C ASN A 355 8.92 13.95 -10.98
N TYR A 356 7.72 13.45 -10.66
CA TYR A 356 7.44 12.87 -9.35
C TYR A 356 8.27 11.61 -9.09
N PHE A 357 8.38 10.71 -10.07
CA PHE A 357 9.19 9.50 -9.94
C PHE A 357 10.68 9.84 -9.88
N LEU A 358 11.13 10.80 -10.69
CA LEU A 358 12.51 11.30 -10.62
C LEU A 358 12.82 11.88 -9.24
N ASN A 359 11.91 12.66 -8.66
CA ASN A 359 12.03 13.18 -7.31
C ASN A 359 12.08 12.06 -6.25
N TYR A 360 11.37 10.95 -6.45
CA TYR A 360 11.49 9.78 -5.57
C TYR A 360 12.91 9.20 -5.63
N VAL A 361 13.45 8.95 -6.83
CA VAL A 361 14.80 8.39 -7.01
C VAL A 361 15.87 9.34 -6.47
N GLU A 362 15.73 10.64 -6.74
CA GLU A 362 16.61 11.70 -6.23
C GLU A 362 16.62 11.71 -4.70
N ARG A 363 15.44 11.80 -4.06
CA ARG A 363 15.34 11.75 -2.58
C ARG A 363 15.93 10.48 -1.99
N VAL A 364 15.69 9.33 -2.62
CA VAL A 364 16.22 8.05 -2.13
C VAL A 364 17.75 8.09 -2.13
N THR A 365 18.32 8.57 -3.23
CA THR A 365 19.77 8.67 -3.46
C THR A 365 20.41 9.71 -2.54
N ASP A 366 19.86 10.92 -2.49
CA ASP A 366 20.36 12.03 -1.67
C ASP A 366 20.36 11.69 -0.18
N ASN A 367 19.27 11.09 0.32
CA ASN A 367 19.19 10.65 1.71
C ASN A 367 20.20 9.54 2.02
N ALA A 368 20.37 8.56 1.13
CA ALA A 368 21.33 7.48 1.32
C ALA A 368 22.78 8.01 1.32
N ILE A 369 23.11 8.93 0.41
CA ILE A 369 24.41 9.61 0.34
C ILE A 369 24.64 10.44 1.61
N THR A 370 23.65 11.21 2.03
CA THR A 370 23.72 12.04 3.25
C THR A 370 23.98 11.17 4.48
N LEU A 371 23.25 10.06 4.63
CA LEU A 371 23.47 9.09 5.71
C LEU A 371 24.87 8.48 5.66
N LEU A 372 25.36 8.14 4.46
CA LEU A 372 26.71 7.60 4.28
C LEU A 372 27.78 8.60 4.75
N PHE A 373 27.66 9.88 4.38
CA PHE A 373 28.61 10.92 4.80
C PHE A 373 28.49 11.28 6.29
N ALA A 374 27.29 11.21 6.88
CA ALA A 374 27.10 11.44 8.32
C ALA A 374 27.63 10.28 9.19
N SER A 375 27.84 9.11 8.61
CA SER A 375 28.34 7.91 9.31
C SER A 375 29.87 7.77 9.32
N LYS A 376 30.58 8.65 8.61
CA LYS A 376 32.05 8.79 8.66
C LYS A 376 32.43 9.79 9.74
#